data_AF-A0A1G2YG62-F1
#
_entry.id   AF-A0A1G2YG62-F1
#
_cell.length_a   1.000
_cell.length_b   1.000
_cell.length_c   1.000
_cell.angle_alpha   90.00
_cell.angle_beta   90.00
_cell.angle_gamma   90.00
#
_symmetry.space_group_name_H-M   'P 1'
#
loop_
_entity.id
_entity.type
_entity.pdbx_description
1 polymer ?
#
loop_
_entity_poly.entity_id
_entity_poly.type
_entity_poly.pdbx_seq_one_letter_code
_entity_poly.pdbx_strand_id
1 'polypeptide(L)'
;MLQKNKYIRTVFIVSLLLYWPAIFLLTHLERVPGWIIRAQMSDKTLHFIGYMLLAYLWWNAISYSRRPGLKYYFTWVTLGLMAIYGIADEILQGLMHRTPDLTDFRADMLGVLLALLIMWVFEIRVATAWVVLTVIFVLTVLAQSDPFMFASVVGYIFYWGGMAFASLLWLDYINEKYRPKAGKSIVGFWFLAILLPIGALGGIYLAAHIGGKELFAGRLGAGLVGIATGITAAMIITAVNERKNSV
;
A
#
# COMPACT_ATOMS: atom_id res chain seq x y z
N MET A 1 24.37 9.66 3.00
CA MET A 1 22.93 10.05 2.95
C MET A 1 22.42 10.26 1.51
N LEU A 2 23.16 10.97 0.65
CA LEU A 2 22.74 11.28 -0.73
C LEU A 2 22.56 10.07 -1.66
N GLN A 3 23.41 9.03 -1.58
CA GLN A 3 23.28 7.84 -2.45
C GLN A 3 22.06 6.98 -2.11
N LYS A 4 21.79 6.70 -0.82
CA LYS A 4 20.58 5.97 -0.37
C LYS A 4 19.31 6.61 -0.93
N ASN A 5 19.31 7.94 -1.01
CA ASN A 5 18.18 8.69 -1.51
C ASN A 5 17.94 8.54 -3.01
N LYS A 6 19.01 8.39 -3.79
CA LYS A 6 18.92 8.17 -5.24
C LYS A 6 18.22 6.84 -5.56
N TYR A 7 18.61 5.76 -4.89
CA TYR A 7 18.04 4.42 -5.13
C TYR A 7 16.55 4.35 -4.82
N ILE A 8 16.12 4.93 -3.68
CA ILE A 8 14.70 4.95 -3.29
C ILE A 8 13.87 5.67 -4.35
N ARG A 9 14.34 6.82 -4.85
CA ARG A 9 13.66 7.55 -5.94
C ARG A 9 13.56 6.71 -7.20
N THR A 10 14.65 6.03 -7.58
CA THR A 10 14.66 5.16 -8.77
C THR A 10 13.65 4.03 -8.63
N VAL A 11 13.50 3.41 -7.45
CA VAL A 11 12.46 2.40 -7.22
C VAL A 11 11.07 2.97 -7.49
N PHE A 12 10.73 4.14 -6.94
CA PHE A 12 9.42 4.76 -7.21
C PHE A 12 9.19 5.11 -8.68
N ILE A 13 10.21 5.62 -9.38
CA ILE A 13 10.11 5.94 -10.81
C ILE A 13 9.88 4.66 -11.62
N VAL A 14 10.66 3.60 -11.37
CA VAL A 14 10.51 2.32 -12.08
C VAL A 14 9.15 1.71 -11.78
N SER A 15 8.72 1.70 -10.51
CA SER A 15 7.39 1.23 -10.13
C SER A 15 6.29 2.03 -10.80
N LEU A 16 6.39 3.35 -10.89
CA LEU A 16 5.42 4.20 -11.59
C LEU A 16 5.38 3.89 -13.09
N LEU A 17 6.54 3.78 -13.75
CA LEU A 17 6.64 3.49 -15.18
C LEU A 17 6.09 2.11 -15.55
N LEU A 18 6.14 1.14 -14.64
CA LEU A 18 5.53 -0.17 -14.83
C LEU A 18 4.03 -0.17 -14.48
N TYR A 19 3.68 0.47 -13.36
CA TYR A 19 2.33 0.47 -12.82
C TYR A 19 1.36 1.27 -13.68
N TRP A 20 1.77 2.46 -14.13
CA TRP A 20 0.89 3.37 -14.86
C TRP A 20 0.37 2.79 -16.20
N PRO A 21 1.23 2.22 -17.09
CA PRO A 21 0.74 1.53 -18.28
C PRO A 21 -0.10 0.29 -17.93
N ALA A 22 0.26 -0.43 -16.86
CA ALA A 22 -0.50 -1.62 -16.45
C ALA A 22 -1.93 -1.26 -16.04
N ILE A 23 -2.13 -0.23 -15.22
CA ILE A 23 -3.48 0.19 -14.83
C ILE A 23 -4.25 0.77 -16.01
N PHE A 24 -3.60 1.55 -16.89
CA PHE A 24 -4.23 2.09 -18.08
C PHE A 24 -4.74 0.97 -18.99
N LEU A 25 -3.93 -0.06 -19.24
CA LEU A 25 -4.37 -1.21 -20.02
C LEU A 25 -5.52 -1.94 -19.34
N LEU A 26 -5.49 -2.11 -18.01
CA LEU A 26 -6.54 -2.79 -17.26
C LEU A 26 -7.87 -2.04 -17.25
N THR A 27 -7.88 -0.70 -17.19
CA THR A 27 -9.12 0.11 -17.22
C THR A 27 -9.79 0.07 -18.60
N HIS A 28 -8.99 -0.07 -19.68
CA HIS A 28 -9.47 -0.05 -21.06
C HIS A 28 -9.83 -1.44 -21.64
N LEU A 29 -9.71 -2.52 -20.86
CA LEU A 29 -10.16 -3.83 -21.33
C LEU A 29 -11.69 -3.81 -21.51
N GLU A 30 -12.16 -4.04 -22.74
CA GLU A 30 -13.59 -4.13 -23.07
C GLU A 30 -14.31 -5.22 -22.24
N ARG A 31 -13.58 -6.29 -21.90
CA ARG A 31 -14.07 -7.38 -21.06
C ARG A 31 -13.22 -7.47 -19.80
N VAL A 32 -13.89 -7.29 -18.66
CA VAL A 32 -13.29 -7.52 -17.36
C VAL A 32 -12.74 -8.96 -17.30
N PRO A 33 -11.44 -9.14 -17.02
CA PRO A 33 -10.84 -10.47 -16.91
C PRO A 33 -11.64 -11.38 -15.98
N GLY A 34 -11.79 -12.65 -16.35
CA GLY A 34 -12.63 -13.59 -15.58
C GLY A 34 -12.20 -13.78 -14.12
N TRP A 35 -10.94 -13.52 -13.78
CA TRP A 35 -10.48 -13.52 -12.39
C TRP A 35 -11.02 -12.34 -11.57
N ILE A 36 -11.20 -11.15 -12.16
CA ILE A 36 -11.86 -10.00 -11.51
C ILE A 36 -13.35 -10.27 -11.35
N ILE A 37 -14.02 -10.82 -12.37
CA ILE A 37 -15.44 -11.19 -12.29
C ILE A 37 -15.63 -12.18 -11.13
N ARG A 38 -14.74 -13.18 -11.02
CA ARG A 38 -14.76 -14.16 -9.94
C ARG A 38 -14.35 -13.60 -8.58
N ALA A 39 -13.66 -12.47 -8.52
CA ALA A 39 -13.34 -11.72 -7.31
C ALA A 39 -14.54 -10.92 -6.77
N GLN A 40 -15.58 -10.74 -7.61
CA GLN A 40 -16.76 -9.94 -7.29
C GLN A 40 -16.41 -8.58 -6.65
N MET A 41 -15.30 -8.01 -7.10
CA MET A 41 -14.84 -6.71 -6.63
C MET A 41 -15.52 -5.66 -7.48
N SER A 42 -16.12 -4.65 -6.83
CA SER A 42 -16.76 -3.58 -7.59
C SER A 42 -15.71 -2.80 -8.37
N ASP A 43 -16.05 -2.40 -9.59
CA ASP A 43 -15.20 -1.59 -10.48
C ASP A 43 -14.69 -0.33 -9.74
N LYS A 44 -15.58 0.33 -9.01
CA LYS A 44 -15.32 1.47 -8.11
C LYS A 44 -14.20 1.20 -7.09
N THR A 45 -14.15 0.01 -6.51
CA THR A 45 -13.07 -0.33 -5.56
C THR A 45 -11.72 -0.48 -6.27
N LEU A 46 -11.72 -1.00 -7.51
CA LEU A 46 -10.51 -1.11 -8.32
C LEU A 46 -10.00 0.27 -8.73
N HIS A 47 -10.90 1.15 -9.17
CA HIS A 47 -10.64 2.56 -9.45
C HIS A 47 -10.01 3.27 -8.24
N PHE A 48 -10.66 3.14 -7.07
CA PHE A 48 -10.16 3.70 -5.82
C PHE A 48 -8.73 3.24 -5.45
N ILE A 49 -8.45 1.93 -5.45
CA ILE A 49 -7.11 1.42 -5.13
C ILE A 49 -6.11 1.82 -6.22
N GLY A 50 -6.52 1.74 -7.48
CA GLY A 50 -5.73 2.07 -8.66
C GLY A 50 -5.16 3.48 -8.58
N TYR A 51 -6.03 4.45 -8.38
CA TYR A 51 -5.65 5.85 -8.27
C TYR A 51 -4.96 6.20 -6.95
N MET A 52 -5.29 5.51 -5.85
CA MET A 52 -4.53 5.64 -4.59
C MET A 52 -3.06 5.26 -4.80
N LEU A 53 -2.79 4.10 -5.42
CA LEU A 53 -1.43 3.65 -5.70
C LEU A 53 -0.74 4.53 -6.74
N LEU A 54 -1.46 4.94 -7.80
CA LEU A 54 -0.92 5.85 -8.82
C LEU A 54 -0.48 7.18 -8.20
N ALA A 55 -1.33 7.82 -7.40
CA ALA A 55 -1.02 9.08 -6.74
C ALA A 55 0.14 8.96 -5.76
N TYR A 56 0.19 7.86 -4.99
CA TYR A 56 1.29 7.56 -4.08
C TYR A 56 2.63 7.38 -4.83
N LEU A 57 2.66 6.60 -5.92
CA LEU A 57 3.87 6.39 -6.72
C LEU A 57 4.32 7.68 -7.43
N TRP A 58 3.37 8.38 -8.05
CA TRP A 58 3.60 9.68 -8.70
C TRP A 58 4.25 10.66 -7.73
N TRP A 59 3.64 10.88 -6.57
CA TRP A 59 4.14 11.82 -5.58
C TRP A 59 5.58 11.51 -5.15
N ASN A 60 5.86 10.25 -4.84
CA ASN A 60 7.19 9.85 -4.38
C ASN A 60 8.24 9.91 -5.50
N ALA A 61 7.84 9.74 -6.76
CA ALA A 61 8.72 9.91 -7.92
C ALA A 61 9.12 11.39 -8.15
N ILE A 62 8.17 12.33 -8.02
CA ILE A 62 8.39 13.75 -8.33
C ILE A 62 8.88 14.59 -7.15
N SER A 63 8.33 14.37 -5.95
CA SER A 63 8.56 15.22 -4.77
C SER A 63 9.57 14.63 -3.79
N TYR A 64 10.01 13.39 -4.03
CA TYR A 64 11.02 12.64 -3.30
C TYR A 64 11.05 12.88 -1.77
N SER A 65 10.32 12.05 -1.02
CA SER A 65 10.26 12.08 0.47
C SER A 65 9.78 13.40 1.10
N ARG A 66 9.38 14.40 0.31
CA ARG A 66 8.67 15.57 0.83
C ARG A 66 7.22 15.19 1.10
N ARG A 67 6.70 15.61 2.25
CA ARG A 67 5.28 15.42 2.56
C ARG A 67 4.44 16.39 1.73
N PRO A 68 3.29 15.96 1.18
CA PRO A 68 2.32 16.89 0.62
C PRO A 68 1.84 17.82 1.72
N GLY A 69 1.36 18.99 1.32
CA GLY A 69 0.84 19.99 2.24
C GLY A 69 0.09 21.09 1.49
N LEU A 70 -0.88 21.71 2.15
CA LEU A 70 -1.76 22.70 1.55
C LEU A 70 -1.02 23.93 0.99
N LYS A 71 0.12 24.28 1.58
CA LYS A 71 0.98 25.39 1.11
C LYS A 71 1.97 24.97 0.02
N TYR A 72 2.10 23.68 -0.25
CA TYR A 72 3.08 23.17 -1.20
C TYR A 72 2.44 23.03 -2.58
N TYR A 73 2.89 23.86 -3.52
CA TYR A 73 2.32 23.95 -4.87
C TYR A 73 2.20 22.61 -5.60
N PHE A 74 3.20 21.72 -5.45
CA PHE A 74 3.17 20.40 -6.09
C PHE A 74 2.00 19.52 -5.63
N THR A 75 1.45 19.72 -4.43
CA THR A 75 0.24 19.03 -3.95
C THR A 75 -0.93 19.31 -4.88
N TRP A 76 -1.14 20.59 -5.21
CA TRP A 76 -2.23 21.03 -6.09
C TRP A 76 -1.98 20.63 -7.54
N VAL A 77 -0.73 20.67 -8.00
CA VAL A 77 -0.35 20.13 -9.33
C VAL A 77 -0.66 18.65 -9.42
N THR A 78 -0.34 17.86 -8.39
CA THR A 78 -0.64 16.43 -8.36
C THR A 78 -2.15 16.18 -8.39
N LEU A 79 -2.92 16.90 -7.57
CA LEU A 79 -4.39 16.82 -7.58
C LEU A 79 -4.97 17.16 -8.96
N GLY A 80 -4.53 18.27 -9.57
CA GLY A 80 -4.99 18.70 -10.88
C GLY A 80 -4.63 17.70 -11.98
N LEU A 81 -3.40 17.19 -12.00
CA LEU A 81 -2.97 16.19 -12.99
C LEU A 81 -3.73 14.87 -12.84
N MET A 82 -3.94 14.39 -11.61
CA MET A 82 -4.70 13.16 -11.37
C MET A 82 -6.18 13.33 -11.76
N ALA A 83 -6.77 14.50 -11.52
CA ALA A 83 -8.14 14.80 -11.94
C ALA A 83 -8.26 14.87 -13.48
N ILE A 84 -7.33 15.54 -14.16
CA ILE A 84 -7.29 15.57 -15.63
C ILE A 84 -7.10 14.16 -16.18
N TYR A 85 -6.23 13.37 -15.58
CA TYR A 85 -6.00 11.99 -15.98
C TYR A 85 -7.25 11.11 -15.78
N GLY A 86 -7.95 11.23 -14.65
CA GLY A 86 -9.23 10.55 -14.41
C GLY A 86 -10.31 10.89 -15.41
N ILE A 87 -10.47 12.18 -15.74
CA ILE A 87 -11.42 12.60 -16.79
C ILE A 87 -11.02 12.02 -18.16
N ALA A 88 -9.72 12.02 -18.48
CA ALA A 88 -9.25 11.46 -19.72
C ALA A 88 -9.46 9.93 -19.78
N ASP A 89 -9.23 9.21 -18.68
CA ASP A 89 -9.46 7.77 -18.57
C ASP A 89 -10.93 7.42 -18.87
N GLU A 90 -11.89 8.11 -18.25
CA GLU A 90 -13.33 7.91 -18.51
C GLU A 90 -13.73 8.19 -19.96
N ILE A 91 -13.20 9.26 -20.57
CA ILE A 91 -13.46 9.58 -21.98
C ILE A 91 -12.90 8.48 -22.89
N LEU A 92 -11.67 8.04 -22.65
CA LEU A 92 -11.00 7.02 -23.44
C LEU A 92 -11.67 5.64 -23.27
N GLN A 93 -12.14 5.31 -22.06
CA GLN A 93 -12.96 4.13 -21.83
C GLN A 93 -14.27 4.18 -22.64
N GLY A 94 -14.89 5.36 -22.76
CA GLY A 94 -16.05 5.60 -23.62
C GLY A 94 -15.79 5.29 -25.10
N LEU A 95 -14.57 5.56 -25.59
CA LEU A 95 -14.16 5.20 -26.95
C LEU A 95 -13.94 3.69 -27.13
N MET A 96 -13.71 2.95 -26.03
CA MET A 96 -13.55 1.49 -26.00
C MET A 96 -14.87 0.77 -25.64
N HIS A 97 -16.01 1.35 -26.01
CA HIS A 97 -17.35 0.78 -25.80
C HIS A 97 -17.73 0.50 -24.33
N ARG A 98 -17.03 1.07 -23.35
CA ARG A 98 -17.51 1.13 -21.96
C ARG A 98 -18.41 2.34 -21.78
N THR A 99 -19.32 2.28 -20.81
CA THR A 99 -20.17 3.44 -20.47
C THR A 99 -19.40 4.30 -19.45
N PRO A 100 -19.04 5.55 -19.76
CA PRO A 100 -18.40 6.43 -18.79
C PRO A 100 -19.28 6.61 -17.55
N ASP A 101 -18.70 6.53 -16.36
CA ASP A 101 -19.40 6.60 -15.08
C ASP A 101 -18.76 7.66 -14.17
N LEU A 102 -19.50 8.73 -13.90
CA LEU A 102 -19.05 9.78 -12.98
C LEU A 102 -18.69 9.24 -11.59
N THR A 103 -19.26 8.10 -11.19
CA THR A 103 -18.94 7.49 -9.90
C THR A 103 -17.59 6.77 -9.88
N ASP A 104 -17.05 6.36 -11.03
CA ASP A 104 -15.71 5.79 -11.14
C ASP A 104 -14.66 6.91 -11.04
N PHE A 105 -14.87 8.05 -11.71
CA PHE A 105 -14.08 9.27 -11.47
C PHE A 105 -14.10 9.72 -10.00
N ARG A 106 -15.23 9.61 -9.30
CA ARG A 106 -15.29 9.92 -7.86
C ARG A 106 -14.44 8.96 -7.04
N ALA A 107 -14.49 7.66 -7.37
CA ALA A 107 -13.68 6.65 -6.71
C ALA A 107 -12.18 6.92 -6.91
N ASP A 108 -11.78 7.31 -8.14
CA ASP A 108 -10.43 7.72 -8.47
C ASP A 108 -9.95 8.86 -7.57
N MET A 109 -10.73 9.94 -7.53
CA MET A 109 -10.37 11.12 -6.74
C MET A 109 -10.34 10.84 -5.23
N LEU A 110 -11.21 9.97 -4.71
CA LEU A 110 -11.13 9.53 -3.31
C LEU A 110 -9.84 8.75 -3.03
N GLY A 111 -9.39 7.91 -3.96
CA GLY A 111 -8.12 7.20 -3.89
C GLY A 111 -6.93 8.17 -3.85
N VAL A 112 -6.92 9.16 -4.75
CA VAL A 112 -5.89 10.23 -4.79
C VAL A 112 -5.83 10.99 -3.47
N LEU A 113 -7.00 11.41 -2.96
CA LEU A 113 -7.11 12.17 -1.71
C LEU A 113 -6.61 11.35 -0.52
N LEU A 114 -6.96 10.06 -0.44
CA LEU A 114 -6.48 9.19 0.62
C LEU A 114 -4.96 9.02 0.58
N ALA A 115 -4.37 8.81 -0.61
CA ALA A 115 -2.93 8.70 -0.76
C ALA A 115 -2.20 9.97 -0.25
N LEU A 116 -2.68 11.15 -0.66
CA LEU A 116 -2.11 12.43 -0.22
C LEU A 116 -2.32 12.66 1.28
N LEU A 117 -3.47 12.27 1.83
CA LEU A 117 -3.77 12.35 3.26
C LEU A 117 -2.79 11.49 4.08
N ILE A 118 -2.60 10.23 3.69
CA ILE A 118 -1.65 9.32 4.36
C ILE A 118 -0.24 9.91 4.34
N MET A 119 0.21 10.42 3.18
CA MET A 119 1.55 11.02 3.06
C MET A 119 1.68 12.37 3.76
N TRP A 120 0.60 13.12 3.96
CA TRP A 120 0.61 14.37 4.71
C TRP A 120 0.81 14.11 6.20
N VAL A 121 0.07 13.14 6.75
CA VAL A 121 0.10 12.79 8.18
C VAL A 121 1.40 12.07 8.55
N PHE A 122 1.81 11.10 7.73
CA PHE A 122 2.92 10.21 8.06
C PHE A 122 4.19 10.52 7.28
N GLU A 123 5.35 10.18 7.85
CA GLU A 123 6.59 10.15 7.07
C GLU A 123 6.59 9.00 6.07
N ILE A 124 7.43 9.09 5.03
CA ILE A 124 7.41 8.17 3.90
C ILE A 124 7.41 6.68 4.30
N ARG A 125 8.21 6.25 5.29
CA ARG A 125 8.26 4.82 5.69
C ARG A 125 6.93 4.36 6.29
N VAL A 126 6.41 5.13 7.24
CA VAL A 126 5.12 4.86 7.90
C VAL A 126 3.95 5.02 6.92
N ALA A 127 3.98 6.03 6.05
CA ALA A 127 3.01 6.24 4.99
C ALA A 127 2.96 5.04 4.02
N THR A 128 4.14 4.52 3.65
CA THR A 128 4.25 3.34 2.78
C THR A 128 3.65 2.10 3.45
N ALA A 129 3.93 1.89 4.74
CA ALA A 129 3.31 0.82 5.51
C ALA A 129 1.78 0.97 5.54
N TRP A 130 1.25 2.17 5.79
CA TRP A 130 -0.19 2.42 5.75
C TRP A 130 -0.82 2.21 4.37
N VAL A 131 -0.16 2.62 3.29
CA VAL A 131 -0.64 2.36 1.92
C VAL A 131 -0.72 0.86 1.67
N VAL A 132 0.32 0.09 2.00
CA VAL A 132 0.34 -1.37 1.86
C VAL A 132 -0.77 -2.02 2.69
N LEU A 133 -0.92 -1.63 3.96
CA LEU A 133 -1.97 -2.14 4.84
C LEU A 133 -3.38 -1.79 4.34
N THR A 134 -3.56 -0.59 3.78
CA THR A 134 -4.83 -0.17 3.17
C THR A 134 -5.17 -1.03 1.95
N VAL A 135 -4.19 -1.31 1.07
CA VAL A 135 -4.39 -2.20 -0.08
C VAL A 135 -4.77 -3.60 0.38
N ILE A 136 -4.06 -4.15 1.38
CA ILE A 136 -4.38 -5.46 1.94
C ILE A 136 -5.80 -5.45 2.53
N PHE A 137 -6.13 -4.43 3.32
CA PHE A 137 -7.45 -4.28 3.93
C PHE A 137 -8.54 -4.23 2.87
N VAL A 138 -8.43 -3.35 1.87
CA VAL A 138 -9.47 -3.18 0.85
C VAL A 138 -9.63 -4.46 0.03
N LEU A 139 -8.54 -5.08 -0.42
CA LEU A 139 -8.61 -6.32 -1.19
C LEU A 139 -9.14 -7.50 -0.38
N THR A 140 -8.98 -7.49 0.95
CA THR A 140 -9.51 -8.53 1.84
C THR A 140 -10.98 -8.30 2.16
N VAL A 141 -11.30 -7.08 2.58
CA VAL A 141 -12.57 -6.75 3.24
C VAL A 141 -13.61 -6.33 2.23
N LEU A 142 -13.24 -5.71 1.11
CA LEU A 142 -14.21 -5.24 0.11
C LEU A 142 -14.39 -6.21 -1.06
N ALA A 143 -13.41 -7.04 -1.40
CA ALA A 143 -13.60 -8.08 -2.43
C ALA A 143 -14.62 -9.13 -1.93
N GLN A 144 -15.78 -9.24 -2.59
CA GLN A 144 -16.90 -10.07 -2.10
C GLN A 144 -16.57 -11.56 -2.12
N SER A 145 -15.79 -11.99 -3.10
CA SER A 145 -15.13 -13.28 -3.14
C SER A 145 -13.63 -13.07 -3.13
N ASP A 146 -12.90 -14.11 -2.76
CA ASP A 146 -11.46 -14.09 -2.74
C ASP A 146 -10.90 -13.69 -4.13
N PRO A 147 -10.29 -12.50 -4.30
CA PRO A 147 -9.79 -12.07 -5.61
C PRO A 147 -8.66 -12.97 -6.12
N PHE A 148 -8.05 -13.71 -5.21
CA PHE A 148 -7.03 -14.71 -5.48
C PHE A 148 -7.56 -16.15 -5.43
N MET A 149 -8.89 -16.33 -5.54
CA MET A 149 -9.67 -17.59 -5.62
C MET A 149 -8.97 -18.85 -5.06
N PHE A 150 -9.48 -19.34 -3.93
CA PHE A 150 -9.27 -20.68 -3.36
C PHE A 150 -7.80 -21.07 -3.17
N ALA A 151 -7.21 -20.63 -2.06
CA ALA A 151 -5.91 -21.13 -1.61
C ALA A 151 -4.79 -21.04 -2.67
N SER A 152 -4.91 -20.14 -3.65
CA SER A 152 -3.81 -19.93 -4.58
C SER A 152 -2.62 -19.40 -3.79
N VAL A 153 -1.46 -19.96 -4.11
CA VAL A 153 -0.16 -19.54 -3.55
C VAL A 153 0.00 -18.01 -3.63
N VAL A 154 -0.63 -17.36 -4.61
CA VAL A 154 -0.64 -15.90 -4.78
C VAL A 154 -1.28 -15.17 -3.58
N GLY A 155 -2.44 -15.64 -3.09
CA GLY A 155 -3.08 -15.03 -1.93
C GLY A 155 -2.20 -15.12 -0.68
N TYR A 156 -1.61 -16.30 -0.43
CA TYR A 156 -0.69 -16.48 0.70
C TYR A 156 0.56 -15.60 0.58
N ILE A 157 1.17 -15.54 -0.61
CA ILE A 157 2.32 -14.66 -0.88
C ILE A 157 1.93 -13.19 -0.68
N PHE A 158 0.73 -12.79 -1.09
CA PHE A 158 0.26 -11.42 -0.93
C PHE A 158 0.13 -11.03 0.56
N TYR A 159 -0.52 -11.85 1.40
CA TYR A 159 -0.61 -11.58 2.83
C TYR A 159 0.75 -11.65 3.52
N TRP A 160 1.52 -12.71 3.28
CA TRP A 160 2.84 -12.87 3.88
C TRP A 160 3.77 -11.72 3.48
N GLY A 161 3.91 -11.46 2.19
CA GLY A 161 4.82 -10.44 1.66
C GLY A 161 4.40 -9.03 2.03
N GLY A 162 3.10 -8.72 1.93
CA GLY A 162 2.56 -7.42 2.32
C GLY A 162 2.74 -7.13 3.81
N MET A 163 2.42 -8.10 4.68
CA MET A 163 2.60 -7.95 6.13
C MET A 163 4.07 -7.93 6.53
N ALA A 164 4.93 -8.72 5.86
CA ALA A 164 6.38 -8.67 6.08
C ALA A 164 6.97 -7.31 5.73
N PHE A 165 6.61 -6.77 4.56
CA PHE A 165 7.08 -5.47 4.12
C PHE A 165 6.59 -4.34 5.01
N ALA A 166 5.31 -4.31 5.37
CA ALA A 166 4.75 -3.31 6.29
C ALA A 166 5.41 -3.39 7.69
N SER A 167 5.63 -4.61 8.21
CA SER A 167 6.28 -4.80 9.52
C SER A 167 7.74 -4.38 9.51
N LEU A 168 8.47 -4.65 8.42
CA LEU A 168 9.85 -4.20 8.25
C LEU A 168 9.94 -2.67 8.26
N LEU A 169 9.10 -1.99 7.48
CA LEU A 169 9.07 -0.52 7.42
C LEU A 169 8.69 0.11 8.76
N TRP A 170 7.72 -0.48 9.46
CA TRP A 170 7.30 -0.03 10.77
C TRP A 170 8.39 -0.22 11.82
N LEU A 171 9.03 -1.39 11.88
CA LEU A 171 10.10 -1.65 12.84
C LEU A 171 11.34 -0.79 12.56
N ASP A 172 11.70 -0.58 11.29
CA ASP A 172 12.78 0.34 10.92
C ASP A 172 12.50 1.77 11.42
N TYR A 173 11.25 2.24 11.30
CA TYR A 173 10.81 3.51 11.88
C TYR A 173 10.89 3.54 13.42
N ILE A 174 10.34 2.52 14.08
CA ILE A 174 10.34 2.44 15.55
C ILE A 174 11.77 2.34 16.09
N ASN A 175 12.67 1.64 15.40
CA ASN A 175 14.08 1.56 15.75
C ASN A 175 14.78 2.91 15.57
N GLU A 176 14.50 3.66 14.51
CA GLU A 176 15.07 5.00 14.34
C GLU A 176 14.62 5.97 15.43
N LYS A 177 13.33 5.90 15.84
CA LYS A 177 12.74 6.92 16.72
C LYS A 177 12.74 6.57 18.21
N TYR A 178 12.58 5.30 18.55
CA TYR A 178 12.29 4.82 19.92
C TYR A 178 13.26 3.74 20.39
N ARG A 179 14.37 3.50 19.68
CA ARG A 179 15.36 2.49 20.10
C ARG A 179 15.79 2.71 21.56
N PRO A 180 15.68 1.67 22.42
CA PRO A 180 16.04 1.81 23.82
C PRO A 180 17.53 2.07 23.96
N LYS A 181 17.87 3.06 24.79
CA LYS A 181 19.26 3.28 25.25
C LYS A 181 19.66 2.14 26.18
N ALA A 182 20.96 1.89 26.30
CA ALA A 182 21.51 0.90 27.22
C ALA A 182 20.91 1.08 28.64
N GLY A 183 20.45 -0.02 29.24
CA GLY A 183 19.84 -0.04 30.56
C GLY A 183 18.36 0.35 30.63
N LYS A 184 17.68 0.67 29.52
CA LYS A 184 16.22 0.90 29.49
C LYS A 184 15.45 -0.37 29.13
N SER A 185 14.20 -0.46 29.64
CA SER A 185 13.30 -1.59 29.37
C SER A 185 13.07 -1.77 27.85
N ILE A 186 13.32 -2.98 27.37
CA ILE A 186 13.11 -3.38 25.98
C ILE A 186 11.64 -3.76 25.70
N VAL A 187 10.84 -3.99 26.75
CA VAL A 187 9.47 -4.49 26.62
C VAL A 187 8.58 -3.47 25.91
N GLY A 188 8.64 -2.19 26.30
CA GLY A 188 7.86 -1.14 25.67
C GLY A 188 8.21 -0.92 24.19
N PHE A 189 9.48 -1.11 23.85
CA PHE A 189 9.94 -1.05 22.45
C PHE A 189 9.31 -2.17 21.62
N TRP A 190 9.36 -3.42 22.09
CA TRP A 190 8.77 -4.55 21.38
C TRP A 190 7.26 -4.46 21.29
N PHE A 191 6.59 -3.93 22.31
CA PHE A 191 5.16 -3.65 22.26
C PHE A 191 4.81 -2.69 21.11
N LEU A 192 5.53 -1.55 21.01
CA LEU A 192 5.33 -0.60 19.90
C LEU A 192 5.69 -1.20 18.54
N ALA A 193 6.74 -2.01 18.47
CA ALA A 193 7.21 -2.66 17.24
C ALA A 193 6.16 -3.59 16.61
N ILE A 194 5.33 -4.26 17.42
CA ILE A 194 4.31 -5.18 16.90
C ILE A 194 2.92 -4.55 16.82
N LEU A 195 2.70 -3.41 17.48
CA LEU A 195 1.37 -2.80 17.64
C LEU A 195 0.68 -2.52 16.30
N LEU A 196 1.34 -1.83 15.38
CA LEU A 196 0.75 -1.50 14.08
C LEU A 196 0.44 -2.75 13.23
N PRO A 197 1.40 -3.66 12.96
CA PRO A 197 1.13 -4.81 12.10
C PRO A 197 0.12 -5.80 12.71
N ILE A 198 0.19 -6.07 14.02
CA ILE A 198 -0.78 -6.95 14.70
C ILE A 198 -2.15 -6.27 14.77
N GLY A 199 -2.19 -4.99 15.10
CA GLY A 199 -3.44 -4.21 15.14
C GLY A 199 -4.11 -4.16 13.76
N ALA A 200 -3.35 -3.96 12.69
CA ALA A 200 -3.87 -3.98 11.33
C ALA A 200 -4.40 -5.36 10.93
N LEU A 201 -3.66 -6.44 11.24
CA LEU A 201 -4.12 -7.81 10.96
C LEU A 201 -5.40 -8.15 11.74
N GLY A 202 -5.47 -7.77 13.02
CA GLY A 202 -6.67 -7.93 13.85
C GLY A 202 -7.85 -7.10 13.34
N GLY A 203 -7.60 -5.87 12.88
CA GLY A 203 -8.61 -5.01 12.27
C GLY A 203 -9.15 -5.56 10.95
N ILE A 204 -8.28 -6.10 10.09
CA ILE A 204 -8.66 -6.81 8.86
C ILE A 204 -9.53 -8.02 9.21
N TYR A 205 -9.12 -8.81 10.22
CA TYR A 205 -9.87 -9.96 10.68
C TYR A 205 -11.27 -9.60 11.16
N LEU A 206 -11.35 -8.62 12.06
CA LEU A 206 -12.61 -8.15 12.64
C LEU A 206 -13.54 -7.58 11.56
N ALA A 207 -13.01 -6.75 10.65
CA ALA A 207 -13.80 -6.13 9.59
C ALA A 207 -14.35 -7.17 8.60
N ALA A 208 -13.54 -8.16 8.22
CA ALA A 208 -14.01 -9.27 7.39
C ALA A 208 -15.11 -10.07 8.10
N HIS A 209 -14.93 -10.38 9.39
CA HIS A 209 -15.92 -11.11 10.18
C HIS A 209 -17.24 -10.36 10.31
N ILE A 210 -17.20 -9.05 10.61
CA ILE A 210 -18.40 -8.18 10.66
C ILE A 210 -19.08 -8.12 9.28
N GLY A 211 -18.29 -8.12 8.20
CA GLY A 211 -18.78 -8.18 6.83
C GLY A 211 -19.33 -9.54 6.38
N GLY A 212 -19.46 -10.51 7.31
CA GLY A 212 -19.96 -11.86 7.01
C GLY A 212 -18.98 -12.72 6.20
N LYS A 213 -17.70 -12.35 6.16
CA LYS A 213 -16.65 -13.08 5.43
C LYS A 213 -15.86 -13.96 6.37
N GLU A 214 -15.75 -15.24 6.03
CA GLU A 214 -14.81 -16.13 6.70
C GLU A 214 -13.41 -15.90 6.14
N LEU A 215 -12.56 -15.25 6.93
CA LEU A 215 -11.13 -15.26 6.67
C LEU A 215 -10.60 -16.66 6.94
N PHE A 216 -10.12 -17.31 5.87
CA PHE A 216 -9.40 -18.58 5.99
C PHE A 216 -8.29 -18.45 7.04
N ALA A 217 -8.29 -19.34 8.03
CA ALA A 217 -7.26 -19.39 9.09
C ALA A 217 -5.83 -19.41 8.51
N GLY A 218 -5.65 -20.01 7.33
CA GLY A 218 -4.39 -20.01 6.62
C GLY A 218 -3.88 -18.61 6.24
N ARG A 219 -4.75 -17.65 5.91
CA ARG A 219 -4.36 -16.27 5.56
C ARG A 219 -3.95 -15.48 6.77
N LEU A 220 -4.67 -15.66 7.88
CA LEU A 220 -4.27 -15.12 9.17
C LEU A 220 -2.90 -15.66 9.56
N GLY A 221 -2.70 -16.97 9.40
CA GLY A 221 -1.41 -17.63 9.59
C GLY A 221 -0.31 -17.04 8.70
N ALA A 222 -0.55 -16.87 7.40
CA ALA A 222 0.41 -16.25 6.48
C ALA A 222 0.72 -14.79 6.85
N GLY A 223 -0.28 -14.02 7.29
CA GLY A 223 -0.10 -12.68 7.82
C GLY A 223 0.81 -12.66 9.05
N LEU A 224 0.57 -13.53 10.03
CA LEU A 224 1.41 -13.67 11.23
C LEU A 224 2.85 -14.07 10.89
N VAL A 225 3.02 -15.05 9.99
CA VAL A 225 4.35 -15.46 9.49
C VAL A 225 5.03 -14.29 8.76
N GLY A 226 4.26 -13.50 7.99
CA GLY A 226 4.73 -12.28 7.36
C GLY A 226 5.28 -11.28 8.38
N ILE A 227 4.52 -10.99 9.44
CA ILE A 227 4.95 -10.09 10.53
C ILE A 227 6.27 -10.58 11.15
N ALA A 228 6.35 -11.87 11.51
CA ALA A 228 7.57 -12.45 12.07
C ALA A 228 8.76 -12.36 11.10
N THR A 229 8.53 -12.57 9.81
CA THR A 229 9.54 -12.43 8.74
C THR A 229 10.06 -10.99 8.67
N GLY A 230 9.16 -10.00 8.64
CA GLY A 230 9.52 -8.58 8.58
C GLY A 230 10.32 -8.13 9.80
N ILE A 231 9.93 -8.58 11.00
CA ILE A 231 10.66 -8.29 12.25
C ILE A 231 12.07 -8.89 12.21
N THR A 232 12.18 -10.17 11.82
CA THR A 232 13.46 -10.88 11.75
C THR A 232 14.40 -10.21 10.74
N ALA A 233 13.89 -9.85 9.56
CA ALA A 233 14.66 -9.15 8.54
C ALA A 233 15.19 -7.80 9.04
N ALA A 234 14.36 -7.01 9.73
CA ALA A 234 14.78 -5.73 10.30
C ALA A 234 15.84 -5.89 11.40
N MET A 235 15.73 -6.92 12.26
CA MET A 235 16.77 -7.26 13.25
C MET A 235 18.11 -7.60 12.57
N ILE A 236 18.08 -8.44 11.52
CA ILE A 236 19.28 -8.83 10.76
C ILE A 236 19.94 -7.60 10.12
N ILE A 237 19.16 -6.75 9.45
CA ILE A 237 19.65 -5.51 8.84
C ILE A 237 20.32 -4.61 9.89
N THR A 238 19.70 -4.47 11.06
CA THR A 238 20.24 -3.67 12.16
C THR A 238 21.57 -4.24 12.65
N ALA A 239 21.65 -5.55 12.90
CA ALA A 239 22.85 -6.23 13.37
C ALA A 239 24.01 -6.12 12.35
N VAL A 240 23.73 -6.25 11.06
CA VAL A 240 24.74 -6.09 9.99
C VAL A 240 25.27 -4.66 9.94
N ASN A 241 24.39 -3.66 10.06
CA ASN A 241 24.79 -2.25 10.06
C ASN A 241 25.65 -1.90 11.27
N GLU A 242 25.36 -2.47 12.44
CA GLU A 242 26.15 -2.27 13.65
C GLU A 242 27.55 -2.84 13.53
N ARG A 243 27.69 -4.08 13.02
CA ARG A 243 29.01 -4.68 12.78
C ARG A 243 29.84 -3.87 11.80
N LYS A 244 29.21 -3.29 10.76
CA LYS A 244 29.91 -2.44 9.79
C LYS A 244 30.42 -1.13 10.39
N ASN A 245 29.74 -0.60 11.42
CA ASN A 245 30.14 0.65 12.07
C ASN A 245 31.18 0.44 13.19
N SER A 246 31.42 -0.80 13.62
CA SER A 246 32.43 -1.14 14.63
C SER A 246 33.81 -1.49 14.06
N VAL A 247 33.94 -1.60 12.74
CA VAL A 247 35.19 -1.86 12.00
C VAL A 247 35.64 -0.58 11.33
#